data_AF-T0RRI2-F1
#
_entry.id   AF-T0RRI2-F1
#
_cell.length_a   1.000
_cell.length_b   1.000
_cell.length_c   1.000
_cell.angle_alpha   90.00
_cell.angle_beta   90.00
_cell.angle_gamma   90.00
#
_symmetry.space_group_name_H-M   'P 1'
#
loop_
_entity.id
_entity.type
_entity.pdbx_description
1 polymer ?
#
loop_
_entity_poly.entity_id
_entity_poly.type
_entity_poly.pdbx_seq_one_letter_code
_entity_poly.pdbx_strand_id
1 'polypeptide(L)'
;MKLAALMLMLVANTFAYQCEDFAHDAKKVETLNFISTNVLGYADAADFCANDSHIDLQLSFMPNYFKYQEEDDDHYKLMVHYSYSSCTFIYNITQKKLSDKSCYSTW
;
A
#
# COMPACT_ATOMS: atom_id res chain seq x y z
N MET A 1 -25.91 38.13 -26.31
CA MET A 1 -25.02 36.95 -26.31
C MET A 1 -24.11 37.07 -25.11
N LYS A 2 -24.43 36.39 -24.01
CA LYS A 2 -23.81 36.64 -22.71
C LYS A 2 -23.77 35.32 -21.92
N LEU A 3 -22.58 35.02 -21.40
CA LEU A 3 -22.28 34.08 -20.31
C LEU A 3 -22.58 32.60 -20.60
N ALA A 4 -21.74 31.64 -20.27
CA ALA A 4 -20.44 31.63 -19.61
C ALA A 4 -19.77 30.32 -20.05
N ALA A 5 -18.48 30.37 -20.39
CA ALA A 5 -17.69 29.17 -20.55
C ALA A 5 -17.60 28.49 -19.17
N LEU A 6 -18.35 27.40 -19.02
CA LEU A 6 -18.30 26.54 -17.85
C LEU A 6 -16.92 25.86 -17.88
N MET A 7 -15.94 26.48 -17.21
CA MET A 7 -14.71 25.79 -16.79
C MET A 7 -15.14 24.66 -15.88
N LEU A 8 -15.28 23.46 -16.44
CA LEU A 8 -15.26 22.23 -15.66
C LEU A 8 -13.89 22.18 -15.00
N MET A 9 -13.86 22.56 -13.71
CA MET A 9 -12.79 22.19 -12.81
C MET A 9 -12.81 20.66 -12.75
N LEU A 10 -11.97 20.04 -13.58
CA LEU A 10 -11.47 18.70 -13.33
C LEU A 10 -10.71 18.79 -12.00
N VAL A 11 -11.44 18.52 -10.91
CA VAL A 11 -10.82 18.18 -9.63
C VAL A 11 -10.14 16.84 -9.92
N ALA A 12 -8.89 16.90 -10.36
CA ALA A 12 -8.01 15.75 -10.32
C ALA A 12 -7.88 15.42 -8.84
N ASN A 13 -8.69 14.46 -8.39
CA ASN A 13 -8.49 13.85 -7.09
C ASN A 13 -7.02 13.43 -7.07
N THR A 14 -6.26 14.00 -6.14
CA THR A 14 -4.92 13.53 -5.81
C THR A 14 -5.10 12.17 -5.14
N PHE A 15 -5.39 11.16 -5.94
CA PHE A 15 -5.34 9.76 -5.54
C PHE A 15 -3.92 9.47 -5.06
N ALA A 16 -3.76 8.50 -4.17
CA ALA A 16 -2.47 8.05 -3.69
C ALA A 16 -1.59 7.60 -4.87
N TYR A 17 -0.78 8.53 -5.39
CA TYR A 17 0.11 8.34 -6.55
C TYR A 17 1.12 7.21 -6.30
N GLN A 18 1.34 6.86 -5.03
CA GLN A 18 2.29 5.84 -4.59
C GLN A 18 1.94 4.44 -5.12
N CYS A 19 0.67 4.12 -5.38
CA CYS A 19 0.32 2.83 -5.97
C CYS A 19 0.86 2.68 -7.40
N GLU A 20 0.92 3.77 -8.18
CA GLU A 20 1.50 3.74 -9.53
C GLU A 20 3.01 3.45 -9.46
N ASP A 21 3.71 3.98 -8.46
CA ASP A 21 5.14 3.73 -8.24
C ASP A 21 5.45 2.25 -7.96
N PHE A 22 4.46 1.46 -7.54
CA PHE A 22 4.60 0.03 -7.27
C PHE A 22 4.31 -0.83 -8.50
N ALA A 23 3.54 -0.32 -9.47
CA ALA A 23 3.00 -1.10 -10.60
C ALA A 23 4.08 -1.69 -11.53
N HIS A 24 5.29 -1.12 -11.52
CA HIS A 24 6.40 -1.57 -12.35
C HIS A 24 7.29 -2.64 -11.72
N ASP A 25 7.03 -3.05 -10.46
CA ASP A 25 7.76 -4.11 -9.77
C ASP A 25 6.78 -5.24 -9.40
N ALA A 26 6.92 -6.39 -10.07
CA ALA A 26 6.03 -7.53 -9.90
C ALA A 26 5.95 -8.04 -8.44
N LYS A 27 7.07 -7.99 -7.70
CA LYS A 27 7.09 -8.42 -6.29
C LYS A 27 6.37 -7.41 -5.39
N LYS A 28 6.45 -6.12 -5.70
CA LYS A 28 5.66 -5.09 -5.03
C LYS A 28 4.17 -5.23 -5.32
N VAL A 29 3.79 -5.43 -6.58
CA VAL A 29 2.38 -5.68 -6.97
C VAL A 29 1.82 -6.89 -6.23
N GLU A 30 2.58 -7.99 -6.19
CA GLU A 30 2.17 -9.18 -5.44
C GLU A 30 1.99 -8.89 -3.95
N THR A 31 2.94 -8.18 -3.34
CA THR A 31 2.87 -7.80 -1.92
C THR A 31 1.65 -6.95 -1.62
N LEU A 32 1.40 -5.92 -2.45
CA LEU A 32 0.27 -5.04 -2.31
C LEU A 32 -1.05 -5.82 -2.42
N ASN A 33 -1.16 -6.70 -3.41
CA ASN A 33 -2.35 -7.53 -3.61
C ASN A 33 -2.57 -8.52 -2.45
N PHE A 34 -1.50 -9.16 -1.97
CA PHE A 34 -1.61 -10.05 -0.81
C PHE A 34 -2.15 -9.30 0.42
N ILE A 35 -1.53 -8.17 0.77
CA ILE A 35 -1.87 -7.44 2.00
C ILE A 35 -3.25 -6.78 1.90
N SER A 36 -3.54 -6.09 0.80
CA SER A 36 -4.85 -5.44 0.60
C SER A 36 -6.01 -6.44 0.68
N THR A 37 -5.91 -7.57 -0.01
CA THR A 37 -7.00 -8.56 -0.03
C THR A 37 -7.03 -9.42 1.23
N ASN A 38 -5.92 -10.05 1.60
CA ASN A 38 -5.94 -11.11 2.63
C ASN A 38 -5.80 -10.57 4.06
N VAL A 39 -5.22 -9.37 4.23
CA VAL A 39 -4.96 -8.81 5.56
C VAL A 39 -5.91 -7.64 5.86
N LEU A 40 -6.21 -6.83 4.85
CA LEU A 40 -7.05 -5.64 5.00
C LEU A 40 -8.49 -5.84 4.51
N GLY A 41 -8.77 -6.90 3.74
CA GLY A 41 -10.12 -7.28 3.34
C GLY A 41 -10.71 -6.52 2.15
N TYR A 42 -9.88 -5.82 1.37
CA TYR A 42 -10.31 -5.21 0.10
C TYR A 42 -10.58 -6.27 -0.96
N ALA A 43 -11.35 -5.94 -2.00
CA ALA A 43 -11.60 -6.87 -3.09
C ALA A 43 -10.29 -7.24 -3.81
N ASP A 44 -9.46 -6.24 -4.10
CA ASP A 44 -8.16 -6.35 -4.74
C ASP A 44 -7.29 -5.11 -4.43
N ALA A 45 -6.07 -5.10 -4.97
CA ALA A 45 -5.16 -3.96 -4.85
C ALA A 45 -5.71 -2.67 -5.49
N ALA A 46 -6.52 -2.75 -6.55
CA ALA A 46 -7.05 -1.57 -7.22
C ALA A 46 -8.11 -0.88 -6.36
N ASP A 47 -8.99 -1.65 -5.73
CA ASP A 47 -9.97 -1.19 -4.74
C ASP A 47 -9.27 -0.52 -3.54
N PHE A 48 -8.18 -1.14 -3.04
CA PHE A 48 -7.35 -0.54 -2.00
C PHE A 48 -6.71 0.79 -2.44
N CYS A 49 -6.17 0.87 -3.65
CA CYS A 49 -5.51 2.07 -4.18
C CYS A 49 -6.49 3.20 -4.53
N ALA A 50 -7.76 2.87 -4.82
CA ALA A 50 -8.81 3.85 -5.08
C ALA A 50 -9.37 4.49 -3.80
N ASN A 51 -9.13 3.88 -2.63
CA ASN A 51 -9.56 4.40 -1.34
C ASN A 51 -8.81 5.70 -0.98
N ASP A 52 -9.52 6.70 -0.45
CA ASP A 52 -9.01 8.03 -0.08
C ASP A 52 -8.61 8.17 1.40
N SER A 53 -8.78 7.11 2.19
CA SER A 53 -8.53 7.14 3.64
C SER A 53 -7.05 7.05 4.03
N HIS A 54 -6.19 6.51 3.16
CA HIS A 54 -4.74 6.49 3.39
C HIS A 54 -4.08 7.77 2.84
N ILE A 55 -3.18 8.34 3.64
CA ILE A 55 -2.46 9.58 3.34
C ILE A 55 -1.15 9.28 2.61
N ASP A 56 -0.48 8.19 2.98
CA ASP A 56 0.79 7.78 2.38
C ASP A 56 0.95 6.25 2.38
N LEU A 57 1.64 5.75 1.37
CA LEU A 57 1.97 4.35 1.18
C LEU A 57 3.46 4.19 0.88
N GLN A 58 4.13 3.27 1.57
CA GLN A 58 5.52 2.94 1.29
C GLN A 58 5.68 1.44 1.13
N LEU A 59 6.31 1.01 0.04
CA LEU A 59 6.53 -0.40 -0.25
C LEU A 59 7.97 -0.67 -0.67
N SER A 60 8.68 -1.44 0.15
CA SER A 60 10.12 -1.67 0.02
C SER A 60 10.52 -3.11 0.31
N PHE A 61 11.48 -3.63 -0.44
CA PHE A 61 12.17 -4.88 -0.10
C PHE A 61 13.00 -4.73 1.18
N MET A 62 13.10 -5.79 1.99
CA MET A 62 13.84 -5.82 3.25
C MET A 62 15.01 -6.81 3.19
N PRO A 63 16.15 -6.48 2.56
CA PRO A 63 17.26 -7.42 2.36
C PRO A 63 17.97 -7.87 3.65
N ASN A 64 17.72 -7.21 4.78
CA ASN A 64 18.38 -7.49 6.06
C ASN A 64 17.36 -7.82 7.17
N TYR A 65 16.18 -8.33 6.80
CA TYR A 65 15.17 -8.77 7.76
C TYR A 65 15.37 -10.25 8.08
N PHE A 66 16.07 -10.52 9.18
CA PHE A 66 16.34 -11.88 9.64
C PHE A 66 15.36 -12.27 10.73
N LYS A 67 14.30 -12.97 10.34
CA LYS A 67 13.33 -13.53 11.29
C LYS A 67 13.62 -15.01 11.47
N TYR A 68 13.48 -15.50 12.71
CA TYR A 68 13.68 -16.91 13.03
C TYR A 68 12.80 -17.82 12.15
N GLN A 69 13.41 -18.82 11.50
CA GLN A 69 12.82 -19.74 10.50
C GLN A 69 12.44 -19.11 9.14
N GLU A 70 12.86 -17.87 8.89
CA GLU A 70 12.65 -17.14 7.64
C GLU A 70 13.94 -16.41 7.23
N GLU A 71 15.11 -16.89 7.67
CA GLU A 71 16.39 -16.19 7.56
C GLU A 71 16.86 -16.01 6.10
N ASP A 72 16.50 -16.95 5.24
CA ASP A 72 16.83 -16.96 3.80
C ASP A 72 15.66 -16.51 2.91
N ASP A 73 14.56 -16.05 3.51
CA ASP A 73 13.37 -15.66 2.77
C ASP A 73 13.42 -14.19 2.33
N ASP A 74 12.77 -13.89 1.21
CA ASP A 74 12.56 -12.53 0.76
C ASP A 74 11.37 -11.92 1.51
N HIS A 75 11.54 -10.71 2.05
CA HIS A 75 10.45 -9.96 2.67
C HIS A 75 10.25 -8.59 2.06
N TYR A 76 8.99 -8.18 1.97
CA TYR A 76 8.57 -6.84 1.60
C TYR A 76 7.81 -6.19 2.74
N LYS A 77 8.10 -4.91 2.97
CA LYS A 77 7.43 -4.06 3.95
C LYS A 77 6.46 -3.14 3.25
N LEU A 78 5.17 -3.25 3.57
CA LEU A 78 4.17 -2.25 3.25
C LEU A 78 3.88 -1.42 4.50
N MET A 79 4.03 -0.10 4.40
CA MET A 79 3.56 0.85 5.39
C MET A 79 2.37 1.60 4.84
N VAL A 80 1.29 1.65 5.63
CA VAL A 80 0.07 2.38 5.31
C VAL A 80 -0.13 3.44 6.39
N HIS A 81 -0.13 4.70 5.98
CA HIS A 81 -0.32 5.84 6.87
C HIS A 81 -1.74 6.38 6.73
N TYR A 82 -2.46 6.46 7.85
CA TYR A 82 -3.76 7.09 7.99
C TYR A 82 -3.63 8.36 8.85
N SER A 83 -4.70 9.15 8.98
CA SER A 83 -4.68 10.40 9.76
C SER A 83 -4.27 10.23 11.23
N TYR A 84 -4.61 9.10 11.85
CA TYR A 84 -4.41 8.87 13.30
C TYR A 84 -3.72 7.54 13.62
N SER A 85 -3.36 6.76 12.61
CA SER A 85 -2.63 5.51 12.81
C SER A 85 -1.71 5.23 11.64
N SER A 86 -0.62 4.51 11.90
CA SER A 86 0.22 3.94 10.86
C SER A 86 0.37 2.45 11.11
N CYS A 87 0.21 1.64 10.06
CA CYS A 87 0.39 0.21 10.13
C CYS A 87 1.54 -0.21 9.22
N THR A 88 2.41 -1.08 9.73
CA THR A 88 3.46 -1.77 8.99
C THR A 88 3.08 -3.24 8.87
N PHE A 89 3.22 -3.77 7.67
CA PHE A 89 2.97 -5.16 7.32
C PHE A 89 4.24 -5.72 6.67
N ILE A 90 4.72 -6.85 7.17
CA ILE A 90 5.87 -7.54 6.59
C ILE A 90 5.37 -8.83 5.95
N TYR A 91 5.43 -8.87 4.62
CA TYR A 91 5.04 -10.01 3.81
C TYR A 91 6.27 -10.82 3.43
N ASN A 92 6.26 -12.11 3.74
CA ASN A 92 7.25 -13.07 3.25
C ASN A 92 6.79 -13.57 1.89
N ILE A 93 7.48 -13.11 0.84
CA ILE A 93 7.11 -13.43 -0.54
C ILE A 93 7.58 -14.83 -0.94
N THR A 94 8.56 -15.42 -0.26
CA THR A 94 9.00 -16.80 -0.49
C THR A 94 7.93 -17.79 -0.03
N GLN A 95 7.42 -17.61 1.19
CA GLN A 95 6.44 -18.50 1.83
C GLN A 95 4.98 -18.07 1.61
N LYS A 96 4.74 -16.93 0.96
CA LYS A 96 3.41 -16.37 0.66
C LYS A 96 2.54 -16.17 1.91
N LYS A 97 3.13 -15.60 2.97
CA LYS A 97 2.45 -15.38 4.27
C LYS A 97 2.78 -14.03 4.88
N LEU A 98 1.93 -13.56 5.79
CA LEU A 98 2.22 -12.40 6.63
C LEU A 98 3.18 -12.82 7.76
N SER A 99 4.35 -12.22 7.81
CA SER A 99 5.34 -12.46 8.86
C SER A 99 5.12 -11.56 10.07
N ASP A 100 4.80 -10.29 9.84
CA ASP A 100 4.61 -9.35 10.94
C ASP A 100 3.54 -8.30 10.59
N LYS A 101 2.89 -7.79 11.64
CA LYS A 101 1.96 -6.67 11.58
C LYS A 101 2.12 -5.86 12.86
N SER A 102 2.46 -4.59 12.70
CA SER A 102 2.46 -3.62 13.79
C SER A 102 1.63 -2.41 13.38
N CYS A 103 0.79 -1.93 14.28
CA CYS A 103 0.05 -0.69 14.10
C CYS A 103 0.27 0.18 15.32
N TYR A 104 0.56 1.46 15.10
CA TYR A 104 0.75 2.43 16.15
C TYR A 104 -0.11 3.66 15.89
N SER A 105 -0.56 4.29 16.98
CA SER A 105 -1.16 5.61 16.93
C SER A 105 -0.10 6.60 16.45
N THR A 106 -0.47 7.50 15.53
CA THR A 106 0.44 8.55 15.08
C THR A 106 0.59 9.68 16.12
N TRP A 107 -0.21 9.63 17.20
CA TRP A 107 -0.26 10.57 18.33
C TRP A 107 -0.18 9.86 19.68
#